data_AF-A0A961C3L5-F1
#
_entry.id   AF-A0A961C3L5-F1
#
_cell.length_a   1.000
_cell.length_b   1.000
_cell.length_c   1.000
_cell.angle_alpha   90.00
_cell.angle_beta   90.00
_cell.angle_gamma   90.00
#
_symmetry.space_group_name_H-M   'P 1'
#
loop_
_entity.id
_entity.type
_entity.pdbx_description
1 polymer ?
#
loop_
_entity_poly.entity_id
_entity_poly.type
_entity_poly.pdbx_seq_one_letter_code
_entity_poly.pdbx_strand_id
1 'polypeptide(L)'
;METEFVLMADDDFIFLPDFDIARAVAYLRRNPEVDLVGGRVVNLPQLAATDYTATRLYARPAIPRAHQGSIIDGLPVRHKVANFYLARTAAVRAVGYDPALKRMDHADFFTSAYGRLVCVEDHSWFCLHDKTRFDRHYLAHREDLGADLTYVAAKWGPPQDVPAVREDLSEEVRNLLHENAIRLVAGDAGLAVGTGFEGTLIAWSPAADELGAALRAAGWAPAGARRLHHRVWGPVRLRTAPAIATTPPHPAAAAAGQWQLAPRVAAIESGAHVIAAPLPDGPALVLSPVAEAVWRVLTPAGATPQEILDAITDEDSPPDAAAALDRTLAELAALGLLLPPPVERAL
;
A
#
# COMPACT_ATOMS: atom_id res chain seq x y z
N MET A 1 15.22 -26.95 -19.31
CA MET A 1 14.64 -27.64 -18.13
C MET A 1 13.50 -28.55 -18.60
N GLU A 2 13.44 -29.79 -18.16
CA GLU A 2 12.48 -30.79 -18.71
C GLU A 2 11.42 -31.25 -17.70
N THR A 3 11.40 -30.66 -16.50
CA THR A 3 10.47 -31.05 -15.42
C THR A 3 9.07 -30.46 -15.61
N GLU A 4 8.05 -31.19 -15.15
CA GLU A 4 6.64 -30.77 -15.16
C GLU A 4 6.41 -29.48 -14.34
N PHE A 5 7.09 -29.39 -13.20
CA PHE A 5 7.02 -28.26 -12.27
C PHE A 5 8.39 -27.61 -12.07
N VAL A 6 8.36 -26.33 -11.70
CA VAL A 6 9.52 -25.52 -11.31
C VAL A 6 9.25 -24.88 -9.97
N LEU A 7 10.24 -24.92 -9.07
CA LEU A 7 10.24 -24.18 -7.81
C LEU A 7 11.02 -22.87 -8.03
N MET A 8 10.38 -21.75 -7.77
CA MET A 8 11.03 -20.45 -7.61
C MET A 8 11.33 -20.24 -6.13
N ALA A 9 12.59 -19.94 -5.82
CA ALA A 9 13.08 -19.62 -4.49
C ALA A 9 14.37 -18.81 -4.62
N ASP A 10 14.58 -17.87 -3.70
CA ASP A 10 15.85 -17.14 -3.60
C ASP A 10 16.90 -18.01 -2.89
N ASP A 11 18.17 -17.70 -3.06
CA ASP A 11 19.31 -18.48 -2.53
C ASP A 11 19.54 -18.29 -1.02
N ASP A 12 18.88 -17.30 -0.43
CA ASP A 12 18.87 -17.01 1.01
C ASP A 12 17.59 -17.49 1.72
N PHE A 13 16.82 -18.38 1.07
CA PHE A 13 15.70 -19.06 1.69
C PHE A 13 16.14 -20.30 2.47
N ILE A 14 15.59 -20.45 3.67
CA ILE A 14 15.81 -21.58 4.56
C ILE A 14 14.51 -22.38 4.63
N PHE A 15 14.54 -23.60 4.10
CA PHE A 15 13.45 -24.56 4.26
C PHE A 15 13.59 -25.29 5.59
N LEU A 16 12.47 -25.39 6.30
CA LEU A 16 12.39 -26.15 7.53
C LEU A 16 12.32 -27.66 7.24
N PRO A 17 12.68 -28.53 8.20
CA PRO A 17 12.67 -29.99 7.98
C PRO A 17 11.32 -30.58 7.56
N ASP A 18 10.22 -29.89 7.88
CA ASP A 18 8.84 -30.25 7.55
C ASP A 18 8.36 -29.65 6.21
N PHE A 19 9.23 -28.95 5.47
CA PHE A 19 8.92 -28.47 4.13
C PHE A 19 8.64 -29.65 3.18
N ASP A 20 7.39 -29.75 2.73
CA ASP A 20 6.94 -30.80 1.82
C ASP A 20 6.54 -30.21 0.46
N ILE A 21 7.45 -30.32 -0.52
CA ILE A 21 7.17 -29.94 -1.91
C ILE A 21 6.14 -30.85 -2.57
N ALA A 22 6.03 -32.12 -2.14
CA ALA A 22 5.11 -33.08 -2.74
C ALA A 22 3.65 -32.68 -2.49
N ARG A 23 3.36 -32.00 -1.36
CA ARG A 23 2.04 -31.42 -1.08
C ARG A 23 1.62 -30.40 -2.15
N ALA A 24 2.51 -29.47 -2.51
CA ALA A 24 2.24 -28.47 -3.54
C ALA A 24 2.10 -29.12 -4.94
N VAL A 25 2.92 -30.13 -5.25
CA VAL A 25 2.80 -30.91 -6.49
C VAL A 25 1.45 -31.62 -6.58
N ALA A 26 1.03 -32.29 -5.50
CA ALA A 26 -0.25 -32.99 -5.43
C ALA A 26 -1.43 -32.03 -5.60
N TYR A 27 -1.36 -30.85 -4.97
CA TYR A 27 -2.36 -29.81 -5.13
C TYR A 27 -2.47 -29.35 -6.59
N LEU A 28 -1.35 -29.03 -7.25
CA LEU A 28 -1.35 -28.61 -8.66
C LEU A 28 -1.91 -29.73 -9.55
N ARG A 29 -1.54 -30.99 -9.34
CA ARG A 29 -2.07 -32.11 -10.13
C ARG A 29 -3.58 -32.28 -9.99
N ARG A 30 -4.12 -32.04 -8.79
CA ARG A 30 -5.57 -32.12 -8.52
C ARG A 30 -6.35 -30.94 -9.09
N ASN A 31 -5.73 -29.76 -9.17
CA ASN A 31 -6.34 -28.51 -9.62
C ASN A 31 -5.69 -28.03 -10.94
N PRO A 32 -6.08 -28.59 -12.11
CA PRO A 32 -5.50 -28.24 -13.41
C PRO A 32 -5.70 -26.78 -13.84
N GLU A 33 -6.70 -26.10 -13.29
CA GLU A 33 -6.95 -24.67 -13.48
C GLU A 33 -5.96 -23.76 -12.79
N VAL A 34 -5.24 -24.26 -11.77
CA VAL A 34 -4.21 -23.53 -11.02
C VAL A 34 -2.85 -23.73 -11.69
N ASP A 35 -2.20 -22.61 -11.97
CA ASP A 35 -0.89 -22.58 -12.63
C ASP A 35 0.28 -22.59 -11.64
N LEU A 36 0.05 -22.06 -10.43
CA LEU A 36 1.09 -21.82 -9.43
C LEU A 36 0.51 -21.80 -8.00
N VAL A 37 1.24 -22.41 -7.06
CA VAL A 37 1.00 -22.35 -5.61
C VAL A 37 2.16 -21.58 -4.97
N GLY A 38 1.84 -20.43 -4.37
CA GLY A 38 2.78 -19.62 -3.60
C GLY A 38 2.80 -20.03 -2.13
N GLY A 39 3.96 -19.92 -1.51
CA GLY A 39 4.12 -20.07 -0.07
C GLY A 39 4.33 -18.72 0.63
N ARG A 40 4.29 -18.75 1.95
CA ARG A 40 4.62 -17.61 2.81
C ARG A 40 6.13 -17.50 3.02
N VAL A 41 6.68 -16.29 2.92
CA VAL A 41 8.09 -16.03 3.21
C VAL A 41 8.20 -15.26 4.51
N VAL A 42 8.85 -15.85 5.51
CA VAL A 42 9.02 -15.28 6.85
C VAL A 42 10.42 -14.70 6.98
N ASN A 43 10.54 -13.37 7.07
CA ASN A 43 11.82 -12.68 7.07
C ASN A 43 12.47 -12.75 8.46
N LEU A 44 13.70 -13.27 8.52
CA LEU A 44 14.52 -13.25 9.73
C LEU A 44 15.30 -11.94 9.83
N PRO A 45 15.50 -11.39 11.05
CA PRO A 45 15.09 -11.95 12.34
C PRO A 45 13.68 -11.55 12.81
N GLN A 46 12.94 -10.72 12.06
CA GLN A 46 11.68 -10.13 12.54
C GLN A 46 10.51 -11.12 12.60
N LEU A 47 10.67 -12.31 12.02
CA LEU A 47 9.61 -13.31 11.90
C LEU A 47 8.33 -12.75 11.26
N ALA A 48 8.50 -11.80 10.33
CA ALA A 48 7.41 -11.10 9.65
C ALA A 48 7.30 -11.55 8.19
N ALA A 49 6.07 -11.72 7.70
CA ALA A 49 5.80 -12.04 6.30
C ALA A 49 5.13 -10.85 5.59
N THR A 50 5.51 -10.62 4.34
CA THR A 50 4.88 -9.60 3.50
C THR A 50 3.51 -10.09 3.04
N ASP A 51 2.48 -9.27 3.22
CA ASP A 51 1.16 -9.51 2.64
C ASP A 51 1.12 -9.02 1.19
N TYR A 52 0.94 -9.96 0.27
CA TYR A 52 0.86 -9.65 -1.16
C TYR A 52 -0.57 -9.34 -1.65
N THR A 53 -1.57 -9.37 -0.76
CA THR A 53 -2.96 -9.10 -1.15
C THR A 53 -3.17 -7.67 -1.65
N ALA A 54 -2.43 -6.70 -1.13
CA ALA A 54 -2.56 -5.28 -1.50
C ALA A 54 -1.45 -4.78 -2.44
N THR A 55 -0.57 -5.67 -2.95
CA THR A 55 0.56 -5.23 -3.78
C THR A 55 0.10 -4.81 -5.18
N ARG A 56 0.41 -3.57 -5.57
CA ARG A 56 0.07 -3.02 -6.89
C ARG A 56 0.81 -3.76 -8.01
N LEU A 57 0.09 -4.04 -9.10
CA LEU A 57 0.65 -4.50 -10.37
C LEU A 57 0.65 -3.34 -11.37
N TYR A 58 1.50 -3.42 -12.40
CA TYR A 58 1.57 -2.39 -13.45
C TYR A 58 0.62 -2.67 -14.63
N ALA A 59 -0.33 -3.60 -14.46
CA ALA A 59 -1.08 -4.17 -15.58
C ALA A 59 -2.06 -3.16 -16.23
N ARG A 60 -2.24 -3.28 -17.55
CA ARG A 60 -3.36 -2.66 -18.27
C ARG A 60 -4.68 -3.37 -17.89
N PRO A 61 -5.86 -2.83 -18.25
CA PRO A 61 -7.12 -3.51 -18.02
C PRO A 61 -7.11 -4.91 -18.66
N ALA A 62 -6.99 -5.93 -17.82
CA ALA A 62 -7.14 -7.32 -18.18
C ALA A 62 -8.11 -7.95 -17.18
N ILE A 63 -8.91 -8.90 -17.65
CA ILE A 63 -9.86 -9.60 -16.80
C ILE A 63 -9.09 -10.75 -16.14
N PRO A 64 -9.02 -10.80 -14.79
CA PRO A 64 -8.34 -11.90 -14.11
C PRO A 64 -9.08 -13.21 -14.39
N ARG A 65 -8.34 -14.32 -14.57
CA ARG A 65 -8.92 -15.65 -14.79
C ARG A 65 -9.65 -16.19 -13.56
N ALA A 66 -9.28 -15.70 -12.38
CA ALA A 66 -9.93 -16.00 -11.11
C ALA A 66 -9.88 -14.76 -10.21
N HIS A 67 -10.92 -14.55 -9.42
CA HIS A 67 -11.01 -13.39 -8.53
C HIS A 67 -10.06 -13.55 -7.35
N GLN A 68 -9.27 -12.51 -7.05
CA GLN A 68 -8.46 -12.49 -5.82
C GLN A 68 -9.32 -12.71 -4.58
N GLY A 69 -8.83 -13.53 -3.66
CA GLY A 69 -9.54 -13.90 -2.43
C GLY A 69 -10.58 -15.01 -2.60
N SER A 70 -10.98 -15.35 -3.84
CA SER A 70 -11.78 -16.56 -4.08
C SER A 70 -10.98 -17.81 -3.69
N ILE A 71 -11.66 -18.91 -3.34
CA ILE A 71 -11.02 -20.13 -2.85
C ILE A 71 -11.07 -21.22 -3.93
N ILE A 72 -9.92 -21.84 -4.20
CA ILE A 72 -9.81 -23.05 -5.01
C ILE A 72 -9.27 -24.14 -4.10
N ASP A 73 -10.06 -25.19 -3.87
CA ASP A 73 -9.64 -26.36 -3.09
C ASP A 73 -8.96 -26.02 -1.74
N GLY A 74 -9.55 -25.06 -1.02
CA GLY A 74 -9.10 -24.61 0.30
C GLY A 74 -8.00 -23.53 0.29
N LEU A 75 -7.43 -23.17 -0.86
CA LEU A 75 -6.41 -22.12 -0.96
C LEU A 75 -6.96 -20.85 -1.62
N PRO A 76 -6.65 -19.66 -1.08
CA PRO A 76 -7.10 -18.41 -1.66
C PRO A 76 -6.29 -18.02 -2.91
N VAL A 77 -7.01 -17.53 -3.92
CA VAL A 77 -6.45 -16.95 -5.14
C VAL A 77 -5.74 -15.64 -4.83
N ARG A 78 -4.57 -15.45 -5.45
CA ARG A 78 -3.76 -14.25 -5.39
C ARG A 78 -3.40 -13.76 -6.79
N HIS A 79 -3.34 -12.46 -6.98
CA HIS A 79 -2.79 -11.88 -8.22
C HIS A 79 -1.25 -11.87 -8.20
N LYS A 80 -0.66 -11.83 -7.02
CA LYS A 80 0.79 -11.87 -6.78
C LYS A 80 1.06 -12.70 -5.53
N VAL A 81 2.08 -13.55 -5.58
CA VAL A 81 2.63 -14.25 -4.41
C VAL A 81 4.10 -13.89 -4.24
N ALA A 82 4.72 -14.28 -3.13
CA ALA A 82 6.17 -14.09 -2.92
C ALA A 82 7.00 -14.78 -4.01
N ASN A 83 8.30 -14.47 -4.10
CA ASN A 83 9.28 -15.23 -4.91
C ASN A 83 9.57 -16.64 -4.34
N PHE A 84 8.55 -17.26 -3.74
CA PHE A 84 8.56 -18.60 -3.20
C PHE A 84 7.30 -19.30 -3.69
N TYR A 85 7.43 -20.06 -4.78
CA TYR A 85 6.29 -20.72 -5.38
C TYR A 85 6.66 -21.96 -6.18
N LEU A 86 5.76 -22.93 -6.21
CA LEU A 86 5.81 -24.04 -7.16
C LEU A 86 4.85 -23.76 -8.31
N ALA A 87 5.30 -23.91 -9.54
CA ALA A 87 4.49 -23.62 -10.72
C ALA A 87 4.65 -24.68 -11.81
N ARG A 88 3.65 -24.77 -12.69
CA ARG A 88 3.75 -25.52 -13.94
C ARG A 88 4.84 -24.89 -14.81
N THR A 89 5.84 -25.66 -15.22
CA THR A 89 6.96 -25.15 -16.02
C THR A 89 6.49 -24.48 -17.31
N ALA A 90 5.47 -25.04 -17.96
CA ALA A 90 4.89 -24.47 -19.18
C ALA A 90 4.23 -23.10 -18.95
N ALA A 91 3.55 -22.90 -17.82
CA ALA A 91 2.86 -21.66 -17.49
C ALA A 91 3.86 -20.51 -17.24
N VAL A 92 4.89 -20.75 -16.42
CA VAL A 92 5.94 -19.76 -16.16
C VAL A 92 6.69 -19.40 -17.44
N ARG A 93 6.99 -20.38 -18.31
CA ARG A 93 7.62 -20.12 -19.61
C ARG A 93 6.77 -19.29 -20.56
N ALA A 94 5.46 -19.52 -20.57
CA ALA A 94 4.56 -18.78 -21.42
C ALA A 94 4.52 -17.30 -21.03
N VAL A 95 4.65 -16.97 -19.73
CA VAL A 95 4.76 -15.58 -19.26
C VAL A 95 6.17 -15.04 -19.51
N GLY A 96 7.20 -15.76 -19.05
CA GLY A 96 8.60 -15.37 -19.15
C GLY A 96 8.98 -14.25 -18.16
N TYR A 97 10.21 -14.32 -17.64
CA TYR A 97 10.83 -13.19 -16.94
C TYR A 97 11.52 -12.28 -17.95
N ASP A 98 11.41 -10.96 -17.76
CA ASP A 98 12.07 -9.99 -18.63
C ASP A 98 13.56 -9.88 -18.25
N PRO A 99 14.49 -10.28 -19.13
CA PRO A 99 15.91 -10.29 -18.80
C PRO A 99 16.51 -8.89 -18.59
N ALA A 100 15.81 -7.83 -19.02
CA ALA A 100 16.20 -6.45 -18.82
C ALA A 100 16.00 -5.97 -17.38
N LEU A 101 15.18 -6.65 -16.58
CA LEU A 101 14.91 -6.31 -15.19
C LEU A 101 15.70 -7.20 -14.24
N LYS A 102 16.21 -6.61 -13.15
CA LYS A 102 17.04 -7.32 -12.16
C LYS A 102 16.49 -7.27 -10.74
N ARG A 103 15.74 -6.23 -10.39
CA ARG A 103 15.24 -5.97 -9.02
C ARG A 103 13.73 -5.82 -8.96
N MET A 104 13.11 -5.55 -10.10
CA MET A 104 11.65 -5.42 -10.27
C MET A 104 11.04 -6.54 -11.11
N ASP A 105 11.82 -7.55 -11.45
CA ASP A 105 11.44 -8.70 -12.27
C ASP A 105 10.27 -9.49 -11.66
N HIS A 106 10.20 -9.64 -10.33
CA HIS A 106 9.08 -10.24 -9.62
C HIS A 106 7.77 -9.48 -9.87
N ALA A 107 7.80 -8.15 -9.74
CA ALA A 107 6.61 -7.33 -9.95
C ALA A 107 6.20 -7.29 -11.42
N ASP A 108 7.16 -7.26 -12.34
CA ASP A 108 6.94 -7.33 -13.79
C ASP A 108 6.37 -8.69 -14.21
N PHE A 109 6.88 -9.80 -13.67
CA PHE A 109 6.40 -11.14 -13.96
C PHE A 109 4.93 -11.30 -13.57
N PHE A 110 4.55 -10.95 -12.33
CA PHE A 110 3.16 -11.05 -11.91
C PHE A 110 2.24 -10.04 -12.60
N THR A 111 2.77 -8.90 -13.02
CA THR A 111 2.07 -7.97 -13.92
C THR A 111 1.80 -8.62 -15.28
N SER A 112 2.82 -9.24 -15.87
CA SER A 112 2.75 -9.94 -17.16
C SER A 112 1.89 -11.20 -17.10
N ALA A 113 1.76 -11.81 -15.92
CA ALA A 113 0.94 -12.98 -15.65
C ALA A 113 -0.54 -12.63 -15.38
N TYR A 114 -0.84 -11.36 -15.08
CA TYR A 114 -2.19 -10.94 -14.75
C TYR A 114 -3.17 -11.21 -15.91
N GLY A 115 -4.28 -11.90 -15.61
CA GLY A 115 -5.23 -12.37 -16.63
C GLY A 115 -4.77 -13.58 -17.45
N ARG A 116 -3.58 -14.13 -17.19
CA ARG A 116 -3.00 -15.29 -17.91
C ARG A 116 -2.80 -16.49 -17.00
N LEU A 117 -2.35 -16.26 -15.76
CA LEU A 117 -2.15 -17.30 -14.76
C LEU A 117 -3.20 -17.24 -13.66
N VAL A 118 -3.52 -18.40 -13.08
CA VAL A 118 -4.25 -18.52 -11.81
C VAL A 118 -3.26 -18.94 -10.74
N CYS A 119 -3.07 -18.08 -9.74
CA CYS A 119 -2.17 -18.32 -8.63
C CYS A 119 -2.98 -18.46 -7.34
N VAL A 120 -2.59 -19.39 -6.48
CA VAL A 120 -3.11 -19.53 -5.11
C VAL A 120 -1.99 -19.44 -4.09
N GLU A 121 -2.31 -19.21 -2.83
CA GLU A 121 -1.34 -19.14 -1.75
C GLU A 121 -1.66 -20.13 -0.63
N ASP A 122 -0.68 -20.94 -0.24
CA ASP A 122 -0.75 -21.82 0.93
C ASP A 122 0.05 -21.20 2.07
N HIS A 123 -0.65 -20.58 3.02
CA HIS A 123 -0.03 -19.95 4.18
C HIS A 123 0.68 -20.92 5.13
N SER A 124 0.36 -22.22 5.05
CA SER A 124 1.04 -23.26 5.82
C SER A 124 2.29 -23.78 5.11
N TRP A 125 2.49 -23.42 3.84
CA TRP A 125 3.70 -23.71 3.07
C TRP A 125 4.61 -22.51 3.16
N PHE A 126 5.63 -22.56 4.01
CA PHE A 126 6.47 -21.39 4.27
C PHE A 126 7.96 -21.71 4.30
N CYS A 127 8.77 -20.69 4.05
CA CYS A 127 10.22 -20.69 4.26
C CYS A 127 10.62 -19.50 5.13
N LEU A 128 11.80 -19.60 5.74
CA LEU A 128 12.45 -18.44 6.33
C LEU A 128 13.33 -17.75 5.28
N HIS A 129 13.56 -16.46 5.44
CA HIS A 129 14.37 -15.66 4.52
C HIS A 129 15.41 -14.87 5.31
N ASP A 130 16.68 -15.24 5.15
CA ASP A 130 17.82 -14.62 5.82
C ASP A 130 18.41 -13.49 4.98
N LYS A 131 17.66 -12.39 4.90
CA LYS A 131 18.05 -11.24 4.08
C LYS A 131 19.42 -10.70 4.49
N THR A 132 20.28 -10.48 3.49
CA THR A 132 21.49 -9.70 3.67
C THR A 132 21.15 -8.23 3.94
N ARG A 133 21.12 -7.85 5.23
CA ARG A 133 20.64 -6.53 5.71
C ARG A 133 21.71 -5.50 6.00
N PHE A 134 22.97 -5.92 6.12
CA PHE A 134 24.05 -5.06 6.62
C PHE A 134 25.26 -4.99 5.68
N ASP A 135 25.16 -5.64 4.51
CA ASP A 135 26.19 -5.51 3.48
C ASP A 135 25.92 -4.26 2.64
N ARG A 136 26.70 -3.21 2.89
CA ARG A 136 26.59 -1.93 2.19
C ARG A 136 26.76 -2.08 0.68
N HIS A 137 27.63 -2.96 0.22
CA HIS A 137 27.88 -3.14 -1.20
C HIS A 137 26.67 -3.79 -1.87
N TYR A 138 26.15 -4.86 -1.26
CA TYR A 138 24.93 -5.52 -1.69
C TYR A 138 23.72 -4.58 -1.70
N LEU A 139 23.50 -3.81 -0.62
CA LEU A 139 22.38 -2.87 -0.52
C LEU A 139 22.47 -1.75 -1.55
N ALA A 140 23.65 -1.17 -1.76
CA ALA A 140 23.85 -0.15 -2.81
C ALA A 140 23.46 -0.67 -4.18
N HIS A 141 23.69 -1.96 -4.45
CA HIS A 141 23.21 -2.59 -5.67
C HIS A 141 21.70 -2.81 -5.56
N ARG A 142 21.17 -3.40 -4.49
CA ARG A 142 19.76 -3.78 -4.35
C ARG A 142 18.78 -2.61 -4.41
N GLU A 143 19.20 -1.45 -3.92
CA GLU A 143 18.41 -0.21 -3.84
C GLU A 143 18.54 0.68 -5.08
N ASP A 144 19.52 0.42 -5.97
CA ASP A 144 19.61 1.08 -7.27
C ASP A 144 18.53 0.57 -8.23
N LEU A 145 17.35 1.18 -8.12
CA LEU A 145 16.16 0.87 -8.91
C LEU A 145 15.96 1.81 -10.11
N GLY A 146 16.84 2.79 -10.33
CA GLY A 146 16.57 3.87 -11.29
C GLY A 146 16.34 3.38 -12.72
N ALA A 147 17.20 2.46 -13.18
CA ALA A 147 17.09 1.86 -14.51
C ALA A 147 15.83 0.99 -14.65
N ASP A 148 15.57 0.13 -13.65
CA ASP A 148 14.41 -0.76 -13.61
C ASP A 148 13.10 0.04 -13.59
N LEU A 149 13.01 1.09 -12.76
CA LEU A 149 11.85 1.97 -12.69
C LEU A 149 11.60 2.70 -14.01
N THR A 150 12.65 3.20 -14.66
CA THR A 150 12.56 3.85 -15.97
C THR A 150 12.03 2.88 -17.02
N TYR A 151 12.56 1.66 -17.03
CA TYR A 151 12.13 0.61 -17.97
C TYR A 151 10.69 0.16 -17.71
N VAL A 152 10.31 -0.11 -16.46
CA VAL A 152 8.94 -0.49 -16.06
C VAL A 152 7.95 0.61 -16.42
N ALA A 153 8.27 1.88 -16.14
CA ALA A 153 7.43 3.01 -16.50
C ALA A 153 7.25 3.13 -18.01
N ALA A 154 8.29 2.89 -18.81
CA ALA A 154 8.20 2.88 -20.27
C ALA A 154 7.37 1.69 -20.80
N LYS A 155 7.53 0.50 -20.19
CA LYS A 155 6.85 -0.74 -20.58
C LYS A 155 5.36 -0.73 -20.26
N TRP A 156 5.01 -0.27 -19.07
CA TRP A 156 3.66 -0.40 -18.50
C TRP A 156 2.92 0.92 -18.31
N GLY A 157 3.62 2.05 -18.23
CA GLY A 157 3.07 3.31 -17.72
C GLY A 157 3.09 3.36 -16.17
N PRO A 158 2.44 4.36 -15.55
CA PRO A 158 2.31 4.41 -14.09
C PRO A 158 1.51 3.20 -13.57
N PRO A 159 1.80 2.70 -12.34
CA PRO A 159 1.05 1.60 -11.74
C PRO A 159 -0.45 1.87 -11.79
N GLN A 160 -1.22 0.89 -12.26
CA GLN A 160 -2.67 0.98 -12.30
C GLN A 160 -3.25 0.35 -11.04
N ASP A 161 -4.36 0.89 -10.55
CA ASP A 161 -5.09 0.31 -9.42
C ASP A 161 -5.74 -1.01 -9.88
N VAL A 162 -5.10 -2.14 -9.57
CA VAL A 162 -5.81 -3.43 -9.47
C VAL A 162 -6.76 -3.30 -8.28
N PRO A 163 -8.05 -3.66 -8.38
CA PRO A 163 -8.99 -3.44 -7.29
C PRO A 163 -8.57 -4.23 -6.04
N ALA A 164 -7.88 -3.56 -5.12
CA ALA A 164 -7.72 -4.04 -3.76
C ALA A 164 -9.10 -3.91 -3.10
N VAL A 165 -9.65 -5.03 -2.61
CA VAL A 165 -10.77 -5.00 -1.68
C VAL A 165 -10.28 -4.20 -0.48
N ARG A 166 -10.80 -2.97 -0.38
CA ARG A 166 -10.77 -2.18 0.85
C ARG A 166 -11.53 -3.00 1.89
N GLU A 167 -11.04 -3.05 3.13
CA GLU A 167 -11.99 -3.29 4.22
C GLU A 167 -13.15 -2.29 4.01
N ASP A 168 -14.39 -2.79 4.02
CA ASP A 168 -15.57 -1.96 3.78
C ASP A 168 -15.64 -0.90 4.88
N LEU A 169 -15.07 0.29 4.63
CA LEU A 169 -15.16 1.43 5.53
C LEU A 169 -16.63 1.67 5.84
N SER A 170 -16.95 1.91 7.10
CA SER A 170 -18.28 2.41 7.46
C SER A 170 -18.58 3.69 6.65
N GLU A 171 -19.86 3.89 6.34
CA GLU A 171 -20.28 5.08 5.59
C GLU A 171 -19.85 6.38 6.29
N GLU A 172 -19.91 6.38 7.63
CA GLU A 172 -19.47 7.50 8.46
C GLU A 172 -17.98 7.81 8.29
N VAL A 173 -17.09 6.82 8.45
CA VAL A 173 -15.63 7.01 8.29
C VAL A 173 -15.31 7.46 6.87
N ARG A 174 -15.96 6.85 5.87
CA ARG A 174 -15.77 7.22 4.47
C ARG A 174 -16.16 8.67 4.22
N ASN A 175 -17.29 9.12 4.77
CA ASN A 175 -17.75 10.50 4.64
C ASN A 175 -16.79 11.47 5.32
N LEU A 176 -16.29 11.16 6.52
CA LEU A 176 -15.32 12.01 7.22
C LEU A 176 -14.00 12.14 6.45
N LEU A 177 -13.50 11.06 5.87
CA LEU A 177 -12.31 11.10 5.01
C LEU A 177 -12.57 11.90 3.72
N HIS A 178 -13.76 11.77 3.14
CA HIS A 178 -14.18 12.57 1.98
C HIS A 178 -14.19 14.06 2.30
N GLU A 179 -14.74 14.45 3.45
CA GLU A 179 -14.75 15.83 3.92
C GLU A 179 -13.34 16.40 4.06
N ASN A 180 -12.43 15.65 4.68
CA ASN A 180 -11.03 16.05 4.82
C ASN A 180 -10.35 16.19 3.45
N ALA A 181 -10.61 15.29 2.51
CA ALA A 181 -10.08 15.39 1.15
C ALA A 181 -10.55 16.66 0.43
N ILE A 182 -11.83 17.03 0.57
CA ILE A 182 -12.37 18.27 -0.01
C ILE A 182 -11.75 19.50 0.65
N ARG A 183 -11.63 19.50 1.97
CA ARG A 183 -11.01 20.61 2.73
C ARG A 183 -9.54 20.79 2.34
N LEU A 184 -8.82 19.70 2.15
CA LEU A 184 -7.43 19.73 1.68
C LEU A 184 -7.33 20.38 0.30
N VAL A 185 -8.10 19.91 -0.68
CA VAL A 185 -8.08 20.45 -2.05
C VAL A 185 -8.52 21.93 -2.08
N ALA A 186 -9.50 22.30 -1.26
CA ALA A 186 -9.90 23.69 -1.12
C ALA A 186 -8.78 24.54 -0.50
N GLY A 187 -8.11 24.03 0.54
CA GLY A 187 -6.97 24.68 1.19
C GLY A 187 -5.79 24.90 0.24
N ASP A 188 -5.42 23.89 -0.56
CA ASP A 188 -4.39 24.02 -1.61
C ASP A 188 -4.73 25.12 -2.63
N ALA A 189 -6.01 25.27 -2.93
CA ALA A 189 -6.53 26.27 -3.85
C ALA A 189 -6.80 27.64 -3.19
N GLY A 190 -6.55 27.78 -1.87
CA GLY A 190 -6.85 29.01 -1.12
C GLY A 190 -8.34 29.34 -1.00
N LEU A 191 -9.22 28.33 -1.10
CA LEU A 191 -10.66 28.47 -1.11
C LEU A 191 -11.27 28.16 0.25
N ALA A 192 -12.22 28.99 0.69
CA ALA A 192 -13.03 28.67 1.86
C ALA A 192 -14.08 27.59 1.51
N VAL A 193 -14.19 26.56 2.34
CA VAL A 193 -15.16 25.48 2.18
C VAL A 193 -15.78 25.05 3.51
N GLY A 194 -17.09 24.84 3.52
CA GLY A 194 -17.80 24.10 4.55
C GLY A 194 -18.28 22.75 4.00
N THR A 195 -18.41 21.74 4.85
CA THR A 195 -18.88 20.40 4.48
C THR A 195 -20.02 19.94 5.39
N GLY A 196 -20.93 19.13 4.85
CA GLY A 196 -22.01 18.51 5.61
C GLY A 196 -22.85 17.56 4.76
N PHE A 197 -23.84 16.89 5.36
CA PHE A 197 -24.50 15.74 4.73
C PHE A 197 -26.02 15.93 4.60
N GLU A 198 -26.56 15.72 3.39
CA GLU A 198 -28.00 15.68 3.10
C GLU A 198 -28.30 14.52 2.13
N GLY A 199 -28.20 13.28 2.60
CA GLY A 199 -28.30 12.05 1.78
C GLY A 199 -27.14 11.83 0.80
N THR A 200 -26.27 12.81 0.65
CA THR A 200 -24.99 12.81 -0.05
C THR A 200 -24.16 13.93 0.56
N LEU A 201 -22.83 13.85 0.43
CA LEU A 201 -21.96 14.92 0.91
C LEU A 201 -22.21 16.22 0.11
N ILE A 202 -22.25 17.34 0.82
CA ILE A 202 -22.35 18.69 0.27
C ILE A 202 -21.12 19.49 0.68
N ALA A 203 -20.55 20.20 -0.28
CA ALA A 203 -19.51 21.19 -0.05
C ALA A 203 -20.04 22.59 -0.40
N TRP A 204 -19.99 23.50 0.55
CA TRP A 204 -20.40 24.90 0.41
C TRP A 204 -19.19 25.81 0.26
N SER A 205 -19.19 26.68 -0.74
CA SER A 205 -18.14 27.70 -0.89
C SER A 205 -18.71 28.98 -1.53
N PRO A 206 -18.21 30.17 -1.18
CA PRO A 206 -18.49 31.40 -1.93
C PRO A 206 -18.03 31.32 -3.38
N ALA A 207 -16.97 30.52 -3.64
CA ALA A 207 -16.33 30.30 -4.93
C ALA A 207 -16.58 28.84 -5.39
N ALA A 208 -17.85 28.44 -5.44
CA ALA A 208 -18.22 27.05 -5.68
C ALA A 208 -17.85 26.53 -7.09
N ASP A 209 -17.66 27.41 -8.09
CA ASP A 209 -17.22 27.00 -9.43
C ASP A 209 -15.73 26.70 -9.46
N GLU A 210 -14.95 27.56 -8.81
CA GLU A 210 -13.51 27.41 -8.59
C GLU A 210 -13.22 26.16 -7.75
N LEU A 211 -13.98 25.94 -6.67
CA LEU A 211 -13.89 24.71 -5.88
C LEU A 211 -14.17 23.49 -6.74
N GLY A 212 -15.19 23.56 -7.60
CA GLY A 212 -15.48 22.48 -8.54
C GLY A 212 -14.36 22.23 -9.53
N ALA A 213 -13.66 23.27 -10.00
CA ALA A 213 -12.51 23.14 -10.87
C ALA A 213 -11.30 22.52 -10.13
N ALA A 214 -11.03 22.95 -8.90
CA ALA A 214 -9.98 22.39 -8.06
C ALA A 214 -10.21 20.91 -7.76
N LEU A 215 -11.43 20.52 -7.38
CA LEU A 215 -11.78 19.12 -7.15
C LEU A 215 -11.64 18.26 -8.42
N ARG A 216 -12.01 18.79 -9.60
CA ARG A 216 -11.79 18.08 -10.87
C ARG A 216 -10.31 17.89 -11.17
N ALA A 217 -9.49 18.92 -10.94
CA ALA A 217 -8.03 18.82 -11.09
C ALA A 217 -7.42 17.80 -10.11
N ALA A 218 -8.04 17.63 -8.94
CA ALA A 218 -7.65 16.66 -7.92
C ALA A 218 -8.29 15.26 -8.08
N GLY A 219 -8.97 14.95 -9.19
CA GLY A 219 -9.43 13.60 -9.50
C GLY A 219 -10.94 13.33 -9.37
N TRP A 220 -11.76 14.32 -9.01
CA TRP A 220 -13.22 14.17 -8.98
C TRP A 220 -13.81 14.24 -10.39
N ALA A 221 -14.59 13.21 -10.78
CA ALA A 221 -15.26 13.16 -12.07
C ALA A 221 -16.58 13.97 -12.06
N PRO A 222 -16.95 14.66 -13.14
CA PRO A 222 -18.25 15.32 -13.25
C PRO A 222 -19.40 14.31 -13.31
N ALA A 223 -20.44 14.53 -12.50
CA ALA A 223 -21.64 13.70 -12.42
C ALA A 223 -22.94 14.52 -12.66
N GLY A 224 -22.81 15.76 -13.13
CA GLY A 224 -23.90 16.68 -13.43
C GLY A 224 -23.60 18.12 -12.99
N ALA A 225 -24.57 19.02 -13.17
CA ALA A 225 -24.44 20.41 -12.73
C ALA A 225 -24.21 20.45 -11.21
N ARG A 226 -23.07 21.03 -10.79
CA ARG A 226 -22.63 21.09 -9.38
C ARG A 226 -22.57 19.74 -8.69
N ARG A 227 -22.37 18.64 -9.43
CA ARG A 227 -22.24 17.29 -8.88
C ARG A 227 -20.95 16.66 -9.36
N LEU A 228 -20.19 16.13 -8.42
CA LEU A 228 -18.93 15.45 -8.67
C LEU A 228 -18.92 14.09 -7.98
N HIS A 229 -18.10 13.17 -8.47
CA HIS A 229 -17.92 11.84 -7.89
C HIS A 229 -16.43 11.56 -7.74
N HIS A 230 -16.01 11.26 -6.52
CA HIS A 230 -14.68 10.70 -6.28
C HIS A 230 -14.72 9.19 -6.36
N ARG A 231 -13.83 8.59 -7.15
CA ARG A 231 -13.72 7.13 -7.30
C ARG A 231 -13.59 6.39 -5.97
N VAL A 232 -12.95 7.04 -5.00
CA VAL A 232 -12.57 6.46 -3.73
C VAL A 232 -13.56 6.87 -2.61
N TRP A 233 -14.11 8.09 -2.64
CA TRP A 233 -14.92 8.59 -1.51
C TRP A 233 -16.42 8.61 -1.78
N GLY A 234 -16.83 8.67 -3.05
CA GLY A 234 -18.23 8.77 -3.43
C GLY A 234 -18.66 10.18 -3.85
N PRO A 235 -19.98 10.42 -3.95
CA PRO A 235 -20.53 11.61 -4.56
C PRO A 235 -20.47 12.83 -3.65
N VAL A 236 -20.25 14.01 -4.25
CA VAL A 236 -20.37 15.31 -3.59
C VAL A 236 -21.18 16.29 -4.44
N ARG A 237 -22.02 17.09 -3.78
CA ARG A 237 -22.73 18.22 -4.41
C ARG A 237 -22.11 19.54 -3.96
N LEU A 238 -21.92 20.45 -4.89
CA LEU A 238 -21.41 21.79 -4.62
C LEU A 238 -22.57 22.76 -4.45
N ARG A 239 -22.47 23.65 -3.47
CA ARG A 239 -23.42 24.74 -3.25
C ARG A 239 -22.67 26.05 -3.03
N THR A 240 -23.27 27.13 -3.51
CA THR A 240 -22.78 28.48 -3.20
C THR A 240 -23.28 28.87 -1.80
N ALA A 241 -22.40 29.40 -0.96
CA ALA A 241 -22.74 29.91 0.37
C ALA A 241 -22.15 31.32 0.61
N PRO A 242 -22.72 32.11 1.52
CA PRO A 242 -22.11 33.37 1.97
C PRO A 242 -20.74 33.12 2.64
N ALA A 243 -19.94 34.18 2.77
CA ALA A 243 -18.53 34.11 3.19
C ALA A 243 -18.30 33.19 4.40
N ILE A 244 -17.44 32.19 4.21
CA ILE A 244 -16.96 31.25 5.23
C ILE A 244 -15.52 31.65 5.58
N ALA A 245 -15.10 31.50 6.83
CA ALA A 245 -13.70 31.73 7.23
C ALA A 245 -12.76 30.76 6.47
N THR A 246 -11.66 31.29 5.96
CA THR A 246 -10.62 30.50 5.28
C THR A 246 -9.89 29.60 6.26
N THR A 247 -9.64 28.35 5.88
CA THR A 247 -8.76 27.46 6.64
C THR A 247 -7.31 27.90 6.46
N PRO A 248 -6.50 28.01 7.53
CA PRO A 248 -5.09 28.37 7.40
C PRO A 248 -4.30 27.30 6.63
N PRO A 249 -3.22 27.69 5.92
CA PRO A 249 -2.37 26.75 5.18
C PRO A 249 -1.61 25.79 6.11
N HIS A 250 -1.10 24.70 5.51
CA HIS A 250 -0.38 23.60 6.16
C HIS A 250 0.73 24.03 7.14
N PRO A 251 1.01 23.20 8.17
CA PRO A 251 2.01 23.49 9.19
C PRO A 251 3.44 23.58 8.61
N ALA A 252 4.30 24.24 9.39
CA ALA A 252 5.68 24.58 9.06
C ALA A 252 6.59 23.37 8.78
N ALA A 253 7.69 23.62 8.06
CA ALA A 253 8.65 22.62 7.63
C ALA A 253 9.33 21.85 8.78
N ALA A 254 9.74 20.62 8.50
CA ALA A 254 10.43 19.73 9.43
C ALA A 254 11.75 20.28 9.97
N ALA A 255 11.92 20.22 11.29
CA ALA A 255 13.23 20.35 11.92
C ALA A 255 14.07 19.08 11.67
N ALA A 256 15.39 19.24 11.62
CA ALA A 256 16.32 18.15 11.35
C ALA A 256 16.18 17.02 12.39
N GLY A 257 16.19 15.76 11.93
CA GLY A 257 16.13 14.57 12.81
C GLY A 257 14.73 14.20 13.34
N GLN A 258 13.67 14.94 12.98
CA GLN A 258 12.31 14.67 13.44
C GLN A 258 11.43 14.02 12.36
N TRP A 259 10.65 13.04 12.78
CA TRP A 259 9.52 12.51 12.03
C TRP A 259 8.33 13.44 12.15
N GLN A 260 7.58 13.61 11.05
CA GLN A 260 6.40 14.47 11.03
C GLN A 260 5.21 13.76 10.38
N LEU A 261 4.01 14.18 10.74
CA LEU A 261 2.83 13.84 9.94
C LEU A 261 3.01 14.38 8.53
N ALA A 262 2.69 13.56 7.53
CA ALA A 262 2.65 14.05 6.17
C ALA A 262 1.65 15.20 6.07
N PRO A 263 1.90 16.25 5.27
CA PRO A 263 0.99 17.38 5.19
C PRO A 263 -0.39 16.93 4.71
N ARG A 264 -0.45 15.93 3.83
CA ARG A 264 -1.67 15.49 3.15
C ARG A 264 -2.23 14.20 3.75
N VAL A 265 -2.48 14.18 5.05
CA VAL A 265 -3.01 13.00 5.75
C VAL A 265 -4.24 13.37 6.58
N ALA A 266 -5.19 12.46 6.66
CA ALA A 266 -6.26 12.51 7.67
C ALA A 266 -6.31 11.18 8.42
N ALA A 267 -6.71 11.25 9.69
CA ALA A 267 -7.07 10.07 10.46
C ALA A 267 -8.37 10.27 11.23
N ILE A 268 -9.15 9.21 11.31
CA ILE A 268 -10.46 9.16 11.95
C ILE A 268 -10.40 8.08 13.03
N GLU A 269 -10.75 8.45 14.27
CA GLU A 269 -10.96 7.47 15.33
C GLU A 269 -12.33 6.80 15.12
N SER A 270 -12.34 5.47 15.03
CA SER A 270 -13.52 4.66 14.77
C SER A 270 -13.54 3.47 15.72
N GLY A 271 -14.28 3.59 16.82
CA GLY A 271 -14.31 2.57 17.86
C GLY A 271 -12.96 2.44 18.57
N ALA A 272 -12.37 1.25 18.54
CA ALA A 272 -11.06 0.98 19.15
C ALA A 272 -9.88 1.25 18.21
N HIS A 273 -10.13 1.70 16.99
CA HIS A 273 -9.12 1.81 15.95
C HIS A 273 -8.96 3.22 15.40
N VAL A 274 -7.76 3.54 14.91
CA VAL A 274 -7.52 4.72 14.09
C VAL A 274 -7.44 4.32 12.61
N ILE A 275 -8.22 4.99 11.76
CA ILE A 275 -8.18 4.81 10.32
C ILE A 275 -7.53 6.03 9.68
N ALA A 276 -6.37 5.85 9.04
CA ALA A 276 -5.63 6.93 8.39
C ALA A 276 -5.60 6.79 6.87
N ALA A 277 -5.58 7.91 6.16
CA ALA A 277 -5.48 7.94 4.71
C ALA A 277 -4.60 9.12 4.23
N PRO A 278 -3.69 8.88 3.28
CA PRO A 278 -3.11 9.95 2.49
C PRO A 278 -4.21 10.55 1.61
N LEU A 279 -4.21 11.85 1.45
CA LEU A 279 -5.25 12.58 0.73
C LEU A 279 -4.70 13.24 -0.53
N PRO A 280 -5.54 13.42 -1.57
CA PRO A 280 -6.97 13.08 -1.63
C PRO A 280 -7.28 11.64 -2.05
N ASP A 281 -6.31 10.88 -2.54
CA ASP A 281 -6.55 9.60 -3.25
C ASP A 281 -6.02 8.35 -2.54
N GLY A 282 -5.32 8.52 -1.43
CA GLY A 282 -4.64 7.41 -0.76
C GLY A 282 -5.61 6.38 -0.17
N PRO A 283 -5.13 5.15 0.03
CA PRO A 283 -5.93 4.12 0.68
C PRO A 283 -6.20 4.51 2.14
N ALA A 284 -7.42 4.25 2.62
CA ALA A 284 -7.72 4.29 4.04
C ALA A 284 -7.27 2.97 4.67
N LEU A 285 -6.54 3.07 5.78
CA LEU A 285 -5.88 1.95 6.43
C LEU A 285 -6.20 1.98 7.92
N VAL A 286 -6.60 0.83 8.47
CA VAL A 286 -6.62 0.63 9.91
C VAL A 286 -5.17 0.57 10.40
N LEU A 287 -4.82 1.45 11.34
CA LEU A 287 -3.48 1.49 11.90
C LEU A 287 -3.25 0.30 12.85
N SER A 288 -2.02 -0.22 12.87
CA SER A 288 -1.60 -1.18 13.88
C SER A 288 -1.53 -0.51 15.26
N PRO A 289 -1.58 -1.24 16.38
CA PRO A 289 -1.50 -0.64 17.72
C PRO A 289 -0.28 0.27 17.93
N VAL A 290 0.89 -0.10 17.38
CA VAL A 290 2.11 0.72 17.45
C VAL A 290 1.95 1.98 16.58
N ALA A 291 1.38 1.85 15.37
CA ALA A 291 1.11 3.00 14.50
C ALA A 291 0.09 3.96 15.12
N GLU A 292 -0.92 3.46 15.84
CA GLU A 292 -1.85 4.30 16.60
C GLU A 292 -1.15 5.07 17.73
N ALA A 293 -0.27 4.39 18.47
CA ALA A 293 0.51 5.02 19.53
C ALA A 293 1.41 6.13 18.97
N VAL A 294 2.12 5.86 17.87
CA VAL A 294 2.91 6.84 17.13
C VAL A 294 2.04 8.02 16.68
N TRP A 295 0.88 7.74 16.09
CA TRP A 295 -0.05 8.76 15.61
C TRP A 295 -0.53 9.69 16.73
N ARG A 296 -0.85 9.14 17.91
CA ARG A 296 -1.34 9.92 19.06
C ARG A 296 -0.26 10.81 19.68
N VAL A 297 1.02 10.48 19.52
CA VAL A 297 2.15 11.23 20.08
C VAL A 297 2.69 12.27 19.10
N LEU A 298 2.60 12.02 17.79
CA LEU A 298 3.14 12.94 16.78
C LEU A 298 2.34 14.25 16.71
N THR A 299 3.03 15.36 16.96
CA THR A 299 2.48 16.71 16.81
C THR A 299 2.89 17.32 15.46
N PRO A 300 2.27 18.43 15.04
CA PRO A 300 2.71 19.17 13.85
C PRO A 300 4.18 19.64 13.90
N ALA A 301 4.78 19.74 15.09
CA ALA A 301 6.20 20.07 15.24
C ALA A 301 7.13 18.89 14.88
N GLY A 302 6.60 17.66 14.91
CA GLY A 302 7.38 16.43 14.77
C GLY A 302 8.00 15.96 16.08
N ALA A 303 8.59 14.77 16.03
CA ALA A 303 9.32 14.16 17.16
C ALA A 303 10.45 13.27 16.63
N THR A 304 11.54 13.17 17.40
CA THR A 304 12.63 12.24 17.13
C THR A 304 12.21 10.80 17.42
N PRO A 305 12.87 9.78 16.82
CA PRO A 305 12.56 8.38 17.13
C PRO A 305 12.63 8.05 18.63
N GLN A 306 13.58 8.64 19.36
CA GLN A 306 13.72 8.41 20.80
C GLN A 306 12.56 9.02 21.60
N GLU A 307 12.15 10.26 21.28
CA GLU A 307 10.98 10.89 21.94
C GLU A 307 9.70 10.09 21.70
N ILE A 308 9.53 9.54 20.49
CA ILE A 308 8.39 8.67 20.17
C ILE A 308 8.49 7.37 20.97
N LEU A 309 9.68 6.74 21.00
CA LEU A 309 9.90 5.49 21.73
C LEU A 309 9.59 5.66 23.22
N ASP A 310 10.14 6.70 23.84
CA ASP A 310 9.95 6.99 25.27
C ASP A 310 8.48 7.27 25.62
N ALA A 311 7.71 7.80 24.66
CA ALA A 311 6.30 8.11 24.86
C ALA A 311 5.36 6.90 24.69
N ILE A 312 5.79 5.86 23.95
CA ILE A 312 4.96 4.69 23.64
C ILE A 312 5.41 3.40 24.32
N THR A 313 6.50 3.46 25.10
CA THR A 313 7.05 2.30 25.83
C THR A 313 7.05 2.54 27.34
N ASP A 314 7.06 1.44 28.09
CA ASP A 314 7.08 1.35 29.55
C ASP A 314 7.99 0.19 30.01
N GLU A 315 8.04 -0.07 31.32
CA GLU A 315 8.89 -1.12 31.91
C GLU A 315 8.53 -2.54 31.45
N ASP A 316 7.30 -2.75 30.96
CA ASP A 316 6.79 -4.04 30.50
C ASP A 316 6.92 -4.20 28.97
N SER A 317 7.43 -3.18 28.27
CA SER A 317 7.57 -3.19 26.82
C SER A 317 8.62 -4.20 26.34
N PRO A 318 8.40 -4.85 25.18
CA PRO A 318 9.27 -5.90 24.70
C PRO A 318 10.68 -5.36 24.36
N PRO A 319 11.73 -6.19 24.50
CA PRO A 319 13.11 -5.74 24.33
C PRO A 319 13.44 -5.28 22.89
N ASP A 320 12.59 -5.56 21.91
CA ASP A 320 12.72 -5.15 20.52
C ASP A 320 11.82 -3.95 20.13
N ALA A 321 11.21 -3.25 21.09
CA ALA A 321 10.29 -2.14 20.85
C ALA A 321 10.89 -1.03 19.96
N ALA A 322 12.18 -0.70 20.12
CA ALA A 322 12.88 0.26 19.27
C ALA A 322 12.90 -0.18 17.80
N ALA A 323 13.22 -1.45 17.55
CA ALA A 323 13.23 -2.00 16.19
C ALA A 323 11.82 -2.12 15.61
N ALA A 324 10.80 -2.34 16.44
CA ALA A 324 9.40 -2.34 16.03
C ALA A 324 8.91 -0.94 15.66
N LEU A 325 9.33 0.08 16.42
CA LEU A 325 9.07 1.48 16.11
C LEU A 325 9.72 1.88 14.78
N ASP A 326 11.00 1.57 14.56
CA ASP A 326 11.70 1.90 13.31
C ASP A 326 10.99 1.34 12.08
N ARG A 327 10.52 0.08 12.15
CA ARG A 327 9.74 -0.54 11.08
C ARG A 327 8.41 0.19 10.85
N THR A 328 7.70 0.48 11.93
CA THR A 328 6.42 1.17 11.87
C THR A 328 6.57 2.57 11.26
N LEU A 329 7.59 3.33 11.65
CA LEU A 329 7.88 4.65 11.09
C LEU A 329 8.18 4.56 9.59
N ALA A 330 9.02 3.61 9.17
CA ALA A 330 9.33 3.38 7.76
C ALA A 330 8.09 2.98 6.94
N GLU A 331 7.23 2.11 7.49
CA GLU A 331 5.97 1.69 6.86
C GLU A 331 5.01 2.87 6.69
N LEU A 332 4.79 3.65 7.74
CA LEU A 332 3.94 4.84 7.69
C LEU A 332 4.49 5.89 6.71
N ALA A 333 5.82 6.02 6.59
CA ALA A 333 6.46 6.87 5.59
C ALA A 333 6.18 6.38 4.16
N ALA A 334 6.37 5.08 3.92
CA ALA A 334 6.13 4.46 2.62
C ALA A 334 4.67 4.56 2.18
N LEU A 335 3.75 4.56 3.15
CA LEU A 335 2.32 4.78 2.93
C LEU A 335 1.96 6.25 2.72
N GLY A 336 2.90 7.19 2.90
CA GLY A 336 2.67 8.62 2.77
C GLY A 336 1.89 9.24 3.94
N LEU A 337 1.90 8.58 5.10
CA LEU A 337 1.26 9.06 6.33
C LEU A 337 2.25 9.89 7.17
N LEU A 338 3.55 9.62 7.06
CA LEU A 338 4.62 10.37 7.71
C LEU A 338 5.66 10.90 6.71
N LEU A 339 6.37 11.94 7.10
CA LEU A 339 7.60 12.39 6.47
C LEU A 339 8.80 11.91 7.30
N PRO A 340 9.78 11.24 6.67
CA PRO A 340 11.03 10.93 7.34
C PRO A 340 11.83 12.21 7.62
N PRO A 341 12.70 12.20 8.63
CA PRO A 341 13.60 13.32 8.88
C PRO A 341 14.46 13.61 7.64
N PRO A 342 14.72 14.89 7.33
CA PRO A 342 15.57 15.25 6.20
C PRO A 342 16.97 14.65 6.40
N VAL A 343 17.44 13.89 5.41
CA VAL A 343 18.80 13.34 5.41
C VAL A 343 19.77 14.50 5.16
N GLU A 344 20.59 14.85 6.15
CA GLU A 344 21.71 15.75 5.93
C GLU A 344 22.62 15.13 4.87
N ARG A 345 22.62 15.71 3.67
CA ARG A 345 23.64 15.40 2.67
C ARG A 345 24.95 15.98 3.20
N ALA A 346 25.80 15.13 3.77
CA ALA A 346 27.18 15.48 4.01
C ALA A 346 27.81 15.93 2.68
N LEU A 347 28.23 17.19 2.61
CA LEU A 347 28.95 17.79 1.49
C LEU A 347 30.38 17.28 1.40
#